data_AF-A0A0U5EXW9-F1
#
_entry.id   AF-A0A0U5EXW9-F1
#
_cell.length_a   1.000
_cell.length_b   1.000
_cell.length_c   1.000
_cell.angle_alpha   90.00
_cell.angle_beta   90.00
_cell.angle_gamma   90.00
#
_symmetry.space_group_name_H-M   'P 1'
#
loop_
_entity.id
_entity.type
_entity.pdbx_description
1 polymer ?
#
loop_
_entity_poly.entity_id
_entity_poly.type
_entity_poly.pdbx_seq_one_letter_code
_entity_poly.pdbx_strand_id
1 'polypeptide(L)'
;MKTGFFAKTVKQFSSLEEKIEAVGWNTGNIVFTNSIINLLECEIVSEDAEEGTLSNFDQFITTELIWLRENVQPWLSLTKQLEKAGDKPLVPISIGLQSKYFKKDFCLHPEIISILKGMEEKTCFAVRGIYTYDILYKNGIRNMEVIGCSSLYQIPLYQNSFDFLKDYKYGKAVSNFRTFDTDLTEKEYKVLKYLSKNCDGFVEQTFDYIQNINGSDSEIDKWIEDSKSIYFDVDTWLLNSKKYNFSIGSRFHGNVMAILS
;
A
#
# COMPACT_ATOMS: atom_id res chain seq x y z
N MET A 1 18.86 18.26 8.76
CA MET A 1 19.07 17.04 7.98
C MET A 1 18.04 17.04 6.85
N LYS A 2 18.48 17.09 5.59
CA LYS A 2 17.60 17.15 4.43
C LYS A 2 17.28 15.74 3.95
N THR A 3 15.99 15.38 3.90
CA THR A 3 15.54 14.02 3.55
C THR A 3 14.89 13.99 2.18
N GLY A 4 15.37 13.12 1.29
CA GLY A 4 14.71 12.83 0.03
C GLY A 4 13.76 11.64 0.16
N PHE A 5 12.65 11.62 -0.55
CA PHE A 5 11.76 10.46 -0.62
C PHE A 5 11.61 10.01 -2.07
N PHE A 6 12.11 8.81 -2.39
CA PHE A 6 11.88 8.20 -3.68
C PHE A 6 10.43 7.75 -3.80
N ALA A 7 9.61 8.59 -4.44
CA ALA A 7 8.19 8.37 -4.61
C ALA A 7 7.71 8.86 -5.97
N LYS A 8 6.71 8.16 -6.51
CA LYS A 8 5.96 8.62 -7.68
C LYS A 8 4.72 9.37 -7.20
N THR A 9 4.46 10.52 -7.82
CA THR A 9 3.24 11.29 -7.61
C THR A 9 2.35 11.22 -8.83
N VAL A 10 1.05 11.10 -8.61
CA VAL A 10 0.04 11.15 -9.67
C VAL A 10 -0.05 12.59 -10.21
N LYS A 11 0.10 12.75 -11.52
CA LYS A 11 -0.19 14.02 -12.19
C LYS A 11 -1.69 14.11 -12.48
N GLN A 12 -2.36 15.15 -11.98
CA GLN A 12 -3.83 15.26 -12.10
C GLN A 12 -4.32 15.22 -13.55
N PHE A 13 -3.58 15.87 -14.46
CA PHE A 13 -3.95 16.02 -15.88
C PHE A 13 -3.24 15.01 -16.82
N SER A 14 -2.72 13.91 -16.29
CA SER A 14 -2.17 12.82 -17.11
C SER A 14 -3.24 11.83 -17.57
N SER A 15 -2.91 11.00 -18.54
CA SER A 15 -3.74 9.89 -19.01
C SER A 15 -4.01 8.87 -17.90
N LEU A 16 -5.05 8.05 -18.06
CA LEU A 16 -5.38 6.98 -17.11
C LEU A 16 -4.22 5.99 -16.96
N GLU A 17 -3.58 5.62 -18.07
CA GLU A 17 -2.42 4.72 -18.08
C GLU A 17 -1.27 5.27 -17.24
N GLU A 18 -0.88 6.54 -17.46
CA GLU A 18 0.16 7.21 -16.66
C GLU A 18 -0.21 7.27 -15.16
N LYS A 19 -1.50 7.42 -14.82
CA LYS A 19 -1.95 7.40 -13.42
C LYS A 19 -1.84 6.00 -12.81
N ILE A 20 -2.19 4.95 -13.56
CA ILE A 20 -2.07 3.55 -13.13
C ILE A 20 -0.61 3.20 -12.86
N GLU A 21 0.28 3.60 -13.75
CA GLU A 21 1.73 3.40 -13.59
C GLU A 21 2.28 4.17 -12.39
N ALA A 22 1.86 5.42 -12.20
CA ALA A 22 2.31 6.26 -11.09
C ALA A 22 1.92 5.67 -9.72
N VAL A 23 0.79 4.96 -9.61
CA VAL A 23 0.40 4.27 -8.38
C VAL A 23 0.95 2.84 -8.28
N GLY A 24 1.76 2.40 -9.26
CA GLY A 24 2.34 1.06 -9.28
C GLY A 24 1.28 -0.04 -9.31
N TRP A 25 0.22 0.15 -10.11
CA TRP A 25 -0.89 -0.79 -10.25
C TRP A 25 -1.65 -1.09 -8.94
N ASN A 26 -1.50 -0.23 -7.92
CA ASN A 26 -2.30 -0.28 -6.71
C ASN A 26 -2.60 1.12 -6.16
N THR A 27 -3.84 1.59 -6.27
CA THR A 27 -4.22 2.92 -5.75
C THR A 27 -4.04 3.06 -4.25
N GLY A 28 -4.05 1.96 -3.49
CA GLY A 28 -3.72 1.98 -2.07
C GLY A 28 -2.31 2.53 -1.77
N ASN A 29 -1.41 2.55 -2.75
CA ASN A 29 -0.07 3.12 -2.60
C ASN A 29 -0.10 4.63 -2.35
N ILE A 30 -1.08 5.35 -2.90
CA ILE A 30 -1.20 6.79 -2.68
C ILE A 30 -1.45 7.11 -1.20
N VAL A 31 -2.07 6.20 -0.46
CA VAL A 31 -2.48 6.44 0.93
C VAL A 31 -1.27 6.48 1.86
N PHE A 32 -0.33 5.53 1.73
CA PHE A 32 0.89 5.56 2.53
C PHE A 32 1.90 6.59 2.01
N THR A 33 1.96 6.85 0.70
CA THR A 33 2.81 7.89 0.12
C THR A 33 2.38 9.28 0.61
N ASN A 34 1.08 9.57 0.56
CA ASN A 34 0.51 10.80 1.10
C ASN A 34 0.80 10.97 2.59
N SER A 35 0.69 9.88 3.37
CA SER A 35 0.99 9.95 4.80
C SER A 35 2.46 10.25 5.08
N ILE A 36 3.39 9.69 4.30
CA ILE A 36 4.82 9.97 4.45
C ILE A 36 5.11 11.43 4.12
N ILE A 37 4.59 11.93 2.99
CA ILE A 37 4.79 13.32 2.54
C ILE A 37 4.24 14.33 3.54
N ASN A 38 3.06 14.08 4.12
CA ASN A 38 2.40 15.05 4.99
C ASN A 38 2.91 15.04 6.44
N LEU A 39 3.58 13.96 6.87
CA LEU A 39 4.00 13.81 8.27
C LEU A 39 5.52 13.89 8.45
N LEU A 40 6.29 13.58 7.42
CA LEU A 40 7.74 13.67 7.46
C LEU A 40 8.22 14.86 6.64
N GLU A 41 9.18 15.60 7.19
CA GLU A 41 9.88 16.67 6.48
C GLU A 41 10.79 16.07 5.41
N CYS A 42 10.22 15.79 4.23
CA CYS A 42 10.91 15.20 3.09
C CYS A 42 10.53 15.88 1.77
N GLU A 43 11.46 15.86 0.81
CA GLU A 43 11.21 16.32 -0.56
C GLU A 43 11.12 15.10 -1.48
N ILE A 44 10.15 15.10 -2.40
CA ILE A 44 10.03 14.04 -3.39
C ILE A 44 11.23 14.07 -4.33
N VAL A 45 11.87 12.92 -4.51
CA VAL A 45 12.98 12.72 -5.43
C VAL A 45 12.55 11.82 -6.57
N SER A 46 12.63 12.35 -7.79
CA SER A 46 12.32 11.59 -9.01
C SER A 46 13.32 10.46 -9.27
N GLU A 47 12.85 9.40 -9.93
CA GLU A 47 13.71 8.33 -10.48
C GLU A 47 14.73 8.87 -11.50
N ASP A 48 14.49 10.05 -12.08
CA ASP A 48 15.39 10.69 -13.04
C ASP A 48 16.27 11.79 -12.42
N ALA A 49 16.22 11.97 -11.10
CA ALA A 49 17.03 12.98 -10.43
C ALA A 49 18.54 12.78 -10.67
N GLU A 50 19.20 13.85 -11.10
CA GLU A 50 20.65 13.93 -11.34
C GLU A 50 21.46 13.94 -10.04
N GLU A 51 22.72 13.50 -10.13
CA GLU A 51 23.63 13.40 -8.98
C GLU A 51 23.79 14.74 -8.23
N GLY A 52 23.85 15.86 -8.95
CA GLY A 52 23.91 17.19 -8.33
C GLY A 52 22.69 17.48 -7.44
N THR A 53 21.49 17.03 -7.83
CA THR A 53 20.28 17.15 -7.00
C THR A 53 20.34 16.22 -5.79
N LEU A 54 20.76 14.96 -6.01
CA LEU A 54 20.89 13.94 -4.96
C LEU A 54 21.92 14.33 -3.90
N SER A 55 22.94 15.10 -4.28
CA SER A 55 23.99 15.57 -3.37
C SER A 55 23.44 16.42 -2.22
N ASN A 56 22.32 17.12 -2.41
CA ASN A 56 21.70 18.01 -1.42
C ASN A 56 21.04 17.27 -0.25
N PHE A 57 20.78 15.98 -0.37
CA PHE A 57 20.10 15.19 0.65
C PHE A 57 21.11 14.46 1.54
N ASP A 58 20.82 14.38 2.84
CA ASP A 58 21.65 13.66 3.82
C ASP A 58 21.25 12.18 3.90
N GLN A 59 19.99 11.88 3.57
CA GLN A 59 19.40 10.54 3.60
C GLN A 59 18.20 10.46 2.66
N PHE A 60 17.77 9.23 2.38
CA PHE A 60 16.63 8.94 1.52
C PHE A 60 15.63 8.01 2.20
N ILE A 61 14.36 8.14 1.84
CA ILE A 61 13.28 7.22 2.20
C ILE A 61 12.93 6.35 1.00
N THR A 62 12.61 5.07 1.24
CA THR A 62 12.07 4.16 0.23
C THR A 62 10.88 3.37 0.78
N THR A 63 9.94 3.03 -0.12
CA THR A 63 8.86 2.08 0.14
C THR A 63 9.00 0.81 -0.69
N GLU A 64 10.10 0.59 -1.42
CA GLU A 64 10.26 -0.58 -2.31
C GLU A 64 10.20 -1.93 -1.56
N LEU A 65 10.42 -1.93 -0.24
CA LEU A 65 10.46 -3.13 0.60
C LEU A 65 9.11 -3.46 1.27
N ILE A 66 8.02 -2.72 0.98
CA ILE A 66 6.68 -3.00 1.55
C ILE A 66 5.97 -4.21 0.90
N TRP A 67 6.59 -4.82 -0.12
CA TRP A 67 6.02 -5.92 -0.91
C TRP A 67 6.94 -7.15 -1.08
N LEU A 68 7.83 -7.44 -0.14
CA LEU A 68 8.75 -8.58 -0.22
C LEU A 68 8.03 -9.90 -0.49
N ARG A 69 8.44 -10.62 -1.54
CA ARG A 69 7.87 -11.91 -1.95
C ARG A 69 8.85 -13.04 -1.69
N GLU A 70 8.32 -14.24 -1.55
CA GLU A 70 9.10 -15.43 -1.25
C GLU A 70 10.06 -15.77 -2.41
N ASN A 71 11.35 -15.86 -2.09
CA ASN A 71 12.44 -16.20 -3.01
C ASN A 71 12.48 -15.36 -4.31
N VAL A 72 12.03 -14.11 -4.25
CA VAL A 72 12.10 -13.16 -5.37
C VAL A 72 13.32 -12.26 -5.24
N GLN A 73 14.05 -12.09 -6.34
CA GLN A 73 15.19 -11.17 -6.46
C GLN A 73 14.78 -9.71 -6.23
N PRO A 74 15.72 -8.82 -5.84
CA PRO A 74 15.45 -7.39 -5.76
C PRO A 74 14.96 -6.84 -7.11
N TRP A 75 13.97 -5.96 -7.04
CA TRP A 75 13.50 -5.22 -8.21
C TRP A 75 14.51 -4.16 -8.64
N LEU A 76 14.53 -3.86 -9.93
CA LEU A 76 15.42 -2.86 -10.53
C LEU A 76 15.25 -1.46 -9.90
N SER A 77 14.04 -1.11 -9.43
CA SER A 77 13.78 0.14 -8.72
C SER A 77 14.55 0.23 -7.40
N LEU A 78 14.59 -0.85 -6.62
CA LEU A 78 15.33 -0.90 -5.36
C LEU A 78 16.84 -0.78 -5.60
N THR A 79 17.38 -1.52 -6.57
CA THR A 79 18.82 -1.45 -6.88
C THR A 79 19.23 -0.06 -7.36
N LYS A 80 18.43 0.58 -8.22
CA LYS A 80 18.65 1.98 -8.64
C LYS A 80 18.59 2.97 -7.48
N GLN A 81 17.67 2.79 -6.53
CA GLN A 81 17.58 3.66 -5.35
C GLN A 81 18.79 3.49 -4.42
N LEU A 82 19.31 2.25 -4.27
CA LEU A 82 20.54 1.98 -3.53
C LEU A 82 21.75 2.65 -4.20
N GLU A 83 21.89 2.53 -5.52
CA GLU A 83 22.96 3.19 -6.30
C GLU A 83 22.90 4.72 -6.12
N LYS A 84 21.70 5.30 -6.21
CA LYS A 84 21.48 6.75 -6.03
C LYS A 84 21.73 7.24 -4.60
N ALA A 85 21.37 6.42 -3.61
CA ALA A 85 21.66 6.74 -2.22
C ALA A 85 23.17 6.67 -1.94
N GLY A 86 23.88 5.76 -2.62
CA GLY A 86 25.31 5.54 -2.44
C GLY A 86 25.62 5.22 -0.98
N ASP A 87 26.49 6.03 -0.37
CA ASP A 87 26.86 5.84 1.03
C ASP A 87 25.84 6.40 2.03
N LYS A 88 24.86 7.19 1.59
CA LYS A 88 23.86 7.81 2.45
C LYS A 88 22.82 6.78 2.91
N PRO A 89 22.20 6.95 4.09
CA PRO A 89 21.15 6.05 4.55
C PRO A 89 19.97 6.02 3.57
N LEU A 90 19.57 4.82 3.16
CA LEU A 90 18.29 4.56 2.49
C LEU A 90 17.35 3.90 3.52
N VAL A 91 16.43 4.68 4.06
CA VAL A 91 15.52 4.31 5.15
C VAL A 91 14.26 3.67 4.59
N PRO A 92 14.07 2.35 4.79
CA PRO A 92 12.87 1.69 4.33
C PRO A 92 11.73 1.87 5.34
N ILE A 93 10.58 2.38 4.86
CA ILE A 93 9.39 2.55 5.69
C ILE A 93 8.40 1.42 5.42
N SER A 94 7.94 0.80 6.51
CA SER A 94 6.93 -0.26 6.51
C SER A 94 7.34 -1.50 5.68
N ILE A 95 8.55 -2.04 5.87
CA ILE A 95 8.96 -3.31 5.26
C ILE A 95 7.88 -4.37 5.51
N GLY A 96 7.44 -5.06 4.46
CA GLY A 96 6.30 -5.96 4.54
C GLY A 96 6.45 -7.17 3.62
N LEU A 97 6.16 -8.35 4.16
CA LEU A 97 6.05 -9.57 3.37
C LEU A 97 4.68 -9.66 2.69
N GLN A 98 4.67 -10.25 1.48
CA GLN A 98 3.48 -10.64 0.75
C GLN A 98 3.38 -12.17 0.78
N SER A 99 2.38 -12.67 1.50
CA SER A 99 2.11 -14.10 1.59
C SER A 99 0.61 -14.33 1.69
N LYS A 100 0.10 -15.32 0.94
CA LYS A 100 -1.31 -15.69 0.93
C LYS A 100 -1.80 -16.24 2.27
N TYR A 101 -0.90 -16.90 2.99
CA TYR A 101 -1.15 -17.49 4.30
C TYR A 101 0.09 -17.31 5.17
N PHE A 102 -0.08 -17.47 6.48
CA PHE A 102 1.07 -17.49 7.39
C PHE A 102 1.99 -18.65 7.03
N LYS A 103 3.25 -18.36 6.69
CA LYS A 103 4.26 -19.35 6.35
C LYS A 103 5.48 -19.19 7.25
N LYS A 104 5.65 -20.11 8.21
CA LYS A 104 6.71 -20.02 9.23
C LYS A 104 8.13 -20.10 8.63
N ASP A 105 8.24 -20.79 7.51
CA ASP A 105 9.43 -21.05 6.69
C ASP A 105 9.47 -20.17 5.43
N PHE A 106 8.88 -18.96 5.47
CA PHE A 106 8.99 -17.99 4.37
C PHE A 106 10.46 -17.65 4.11
N CYS A 107 10.93 -17.97 2.90
CA CYS A 107 12.32 -17.78 2.51
C CYS A 107 12.52 -16.48 1.72
N LEU A 108 13.35 -15.58 2.23
CA LEU A 108 13.81 -14.42 1.46
C LEU A 108 14.91 -14.85 0.49
N HIS A 109 14.96 -14.20 -0.67
CA HIS A 109 16.06 -14.42 -1.60
C HIS A 109 17.40 -13.98 -0.95
N PRO A 110 18.51 -14.73 -1.13
CA PRO A 110 19.80 -14.40 -0.49
C PRO A 110 20.29 -12.97 -0.76
N GLU A 111 20.04 -12.45 -1.96
CA GLU A 111 20.40 -11.09 -2.34
C GLU A 111 19.62 -10.02 -1.57
N ILE A 112 18.32 -10.24 -1.31
CA ILE A 112 17.52 -9.37 -0.45
C ILE A 112 18.10 -9.36 0.97
N ILE A 113 18.48 -10.53 1.50
CA ILE A 113 19.11 -10.62 2.83
C ILE A 113 20.42 -9.84 2.86
N SER A 114 21.25 -9.95 1.83
CA SER A 114 22.51 -9.21 1.72
C SER A 114 22.29 -7.69 1.69
N ILE A 115 21.32 -7.23 0.88
CA ILE A 115 20.93 -5.82 0.80
C ILE A 115 20.47 -5.32 2.18
N LEU A 116 19.56 -6.04 2.83
CA LEU A 116 19.04 -5.67 4.14
C LEU A 116 20.15 -5.61 5.20
N LYS A 117 21.10 -6.56 5.19
CA LYS A 117 22.24 -6.49 6.13
C LYS A 117 23.10 -5.25 5.91
N GLY A 118 23.39 -4.88 4.66
CA GLY A 118 24.16 -3.66 4.36
C GLY A 118 23.42 -2.38 4.74
N MET A 119 22.10 -2.33 4.52
CA MET A 119 21.27 -1.17 4.91
C MET A 119 21.17 -1.02 6.43
N GLU A 120 21.13 -2.11 7.18
CA GLU A 120 20.91 -2.14 8.63
C GLU A 120 22.02 -1.43 9.44
N GLU A 121 23.23 -1.38 8.89
CA GLU A 121 24.37 -0.68 9.49
C GLU A 121 24.15 0.84 9.59
N LYS A 122 23.30 1.39 8.72
CA LYS A 122 23.10 2.84 8.56
C LYS A 122 21.74 3.33 9.05
N THR A 123 20.77 2.43 9.23
CA THR A 123 19.40 2.83 9.60
C THR A 123 18.64 1.72 10.34
N CYS A 124 17.70 2.14 11.18
CA CYS A 124 16.73 1.24 11.82
C CYS A 124 15.58 0.96 10.85
N PHE A 125 15.22 -0.31 10.68
CA PHE A 125 14.12 -0.66 9.78
C PHE A 125 12.76 -0.49 10.43
N ALA A 126 11.90 0.21 9.72
CA ALA A 126 10.49 0.34 10.04
C ALA A 126 9.72 -0.84 9.45
N VAL A 127 9.26 -1.77 10.28
CA VAL A 127 8.61 -3.04 9.85
C VAL A 127 7.09 -2.96 10.01
N ARG A 128 6.37 -3.48 9.01
CA ARG A 128 4.91 -3.37 8.92
C ARG A 128 4.14 -4.23 9.91
N GLY A 129 4.72 -5.33 10.40
CA GLY A 129 4.06 -6.21 11.35
C GLY A 129 4.94 -7.33 11.87
N ILE A 130 4.48 -7.97 12.95
CA ILE A 130 5.22 -9.01 13.69
C ILE A 130 5.64 -10.18 12.79
N TYR A 131 4.77 -10.60 11.86
CA TYR A 131 5.12 -11.67 10.93
C TYR A 131 6.36 -11.33 10.07
N THR A 132 6.43 -10.09 9.56
CA THR A 132 7.60 -9.64 8.79
C THR A 132 8.83 -9.54 9.70
N TYR A 133 8.67 -9.00 10.91
CA TYR A 133 9.73 -8.91 11.91
C TYR A 133 10.35 -10.29 12.20
N ASP A 134 9.53 -11.31 12.47
CA ASP A 134 9.99 -12.64 12.82
C ASP A 134 10.81 -13.29 11.69
N ILE A 135 10.40 -13.10 10.44
CA ILE A 135 11.13 -13.62 9.27
C ILE A 135 12.45 -12.87 9.07
N LEU A 136 12.45 -11.54 9.16
CA LEU A 136 13.68 -10.74 9.10
C LEU A 136 14.65 -11.14 10.23
N TYR A 137 14.12 -11.35 11.44
CA TYR A 137 14.89 -11.76 12.61
C TYR A 137 15.55 -13.13 12.41
N LYS A 138 14.82 -14.11 11.87
CA LYS A 138 15.41 -15.42 11.53
C LYS A 138 16.56 -15.32 10.52
N ASN A 139 16.54 -14.31 9.65
CA ASN A 139 17.56 -14.08 8.62
C ASN A 139 18.74 -13.20 9.09
N GLY A 140 18.79 -12.87 10.39
CA GLY A 140 19.93 -12.16 10.98
C GLY A 140 19.80 -10.64 11.03
N ILE A 141 18.66 -10.07 10.61
CA ILE A 141 18.34 -8.65 10.74
C ILE A 141 17.90 -8.38 12.19
N ARG A 142 18.40 -7.33 12.83
CA ARG A 142 18.26 -7.02 14.27
C ARG A 142 17.83 -5.59 14.59
N ASN A 143 18.32 -4.58 13.87
CA ASN A 143 18.04 -3.17 14.08
C ASN A 143 16.76 -2.77 13.34
N MET A 144 15.62 -3.13 13.94
CA MET A 144 14.30 -2.93 13.35
C MET A 144 13.22 -2.80 14.41
N GLU A 145 12.17 -2.04 14.09
CA GLU A 145 11.01 -1.79 14.97
C GLU A 145 9.70 -2.07 14.23
N VAL A 146 8.73 -2.65 14.94
CA VAL A 146 7.40 -2.90 14.37
C VAL A 146 6.55 -1.65 14.51
N ILE A 147 6.26 -0.98 13.39
CA ILE A 147 5.56 0.31 13.37
C ILE A 147 4.16 0.24 12.73
N GLY A 148 3.85 -0.80 11.95
CA GLY A 148 2.62 -0.86 11.17
C GLY A 148 2.76 -0.26 9.76
N CYS A 149 1.63 0.03 9.12
CA CYS A 149 1.63 0.74 7.83
C CYS A 149 1.52 2.24 8.07
N SER A 150 2.38 3.03 7.43
CA SER A 150 2.39 4.49 7.59
C SER A 150 1.07 5.16 7.20
N SER A 151 0.25 4.54 6.35
CA SER A 151 -1.09 5.05 5.99
C SER A 151 -2.01 5.36 7.17
N LEU A 152 -1.79 4.80 8.36
CA LEU A 152 -2.56 5.08 9.57
C LEU A 152 -2.03 6.28 10.37
N TYR A 153 -0.82 6.75 10.10
CA TYR A 153 -0.22 7.84 10.89
C TYR A 153 -0.85 9.19 10.62
N GLN A 154 -1.59 9.32 9.51
CA GLN A 154 -2.32 10.53 9.17
C GLN A 154 -3.66 10.65 9.91
N ILE A 155 -4.07 9.68 10.74
CA ILE A 155 -5.30 9.77 11.57
C ILE A 155 -5.39 11.10 12.34
N PRO A 156 -4.33 11.60 13.02
CA PRO A 156 -4.38 12.88 13.73
C PRO A 156 -4.55 14.12 12.84
N LEU A 157 -4.42 13.99 11.51
CA LEU A 157 -4.77 15.06 10.57
C LEU A 157 -6.29 15.13 10.31
N TYR A 158 -7.01 14.07 10.66
CA TYR A 158 -8.46 13.92 10.49
C TYR A 158 -9.15 13.67 11.84
N GLN A 159 -8.89 14.55 12.82
CA GLN A 159 -9.31 14.36 14.23
C GLN A 159 -10.84 14.22 14.40
N ASN A 160 -11.61 14.84 13.52
CA ASN A 160 -13.06 14.77 13.54
C ASN A 160 -13.62 13.50 12.88
N SER A 161 -12.77 12.65 12.28
CA SER A 161 -13.22 11.43 11.60
C SER A 161 -13.76 10.37 12.54
N PHE A 162 -13.62 10.51 13.87
CA PHE A 162 -14.29 9.62 14.83
C PHE A 162 -15.55 10.23 15.46
N ASP A 163 -15.89 11.48 15.13
CA ASP A 163 -17.07 12.13 15.70
C ASP A 163 -18.39 11.44 15.27
N PHE A 164 -18.40 10.74 14.13
CA PHE A 164 -19.58 9.99 13.67
C PHE A 164 -19.99 8.86 14.62
N LEU A 165 -19.08 8.37 15.49
CA LEU A 165 -19.40 7.35 16.49
C LEU A 165 -20.42 7.84 17.53
N LYS A 166 -20.65 9.15 17.62
CA LYS A 166 -21.60 9.76 18.56
C LYS A 166 -23.06 9.65 18.08
N ASP A 167 -23.31 9.62 16.77
CA ASP A 167 -24.65 9.62 16.15
C ASP A 167 -24.78 8.57 15.03
N TYR A 168 -24.41 7.32 15.33
CA TYR A 168 -24.48 6.24 14.35
C TYR A 168 -25.93 5.90 13.96
N LYS A 169 -26.22 5.91 12.66
CA LYS A 169 -27.44 5.35 12.07
C LYS A 169 -27.05 4.22 11.12
N TYR A 170 -27.91 3.20 11.01
CA TYR A 170 -27.82 2.25 9.91
C TYR A 170 -27.81 3.03 8.59
N GLY A 171 -26.83 2.75 7.74
CA GLY A 171 -26.64 3.51 6.51
C GLY A 171 -25.80 2.74 5.49
N LYS A 172 -25.29 3.48 4.51
CA LYS A 172 -24.70 2.87 3.30
C LYS A 172 -23.40 2.15 3.64
N ALA A 173 -23.17 1.00 3.01
CA ALA A 173 -21.93 0.24 3.14
C ALA A 173 -21.13 0.29 1.84
N VAL A 174 -19.83 0.47 1.95
CA VAL A 174 -18.90 0.32 0.83
C VAL A 174 -18.09 -0.94 1.01
N SER A 175 -17.77 -1.58 -0.11
CA SER A 175 -16.94 -2.76 -0.11
C SER A 175 -15.64 -2.53 -0.87
N ASN A 176 -14.66 -3.39 -0.60
CA ASN A 176 -13.44 -3.50 -1.38
C ASN A 176 -13.02 -4.96 -1.40
N PHE A 177 -12.58 -5.48 -2.54
CA PHE A 177 -12.26 -6.90 -2.62
C PHE A 177 -11.20 -7.18 -3.67
N ARG A 178 -10.28 -8.08 -3.34
CA ARG A 178 -9.40 -8.73 -4.31
C ARG A 178 -8.96 -10.10 -3.83
N THR A 179 -8.76 -11.00 -4.79
CA THR A 179 -8.12 -12.31 -4.60
C THR A 179 -6.59 -12.19 -4.67
N PHE A 180 -5.88 -13.09 -4.01
CA PHE A 180 -4.43 -13.27 -4.19
C PHE A 180 -4.08 -14.11 -5.43
N ASP A 181 -5.02 -14.92 -5.94
CA ASP A 181 -4.89 -15.72 -7.15
C ASP A 181 -5.57 -15.04 -8.35
N THR A 182 -5.50 -15.64 -9.54
CA THR A 182 -6.25 -15.15 -10.72
C THR A 182 -7.73 -15.47 -10.63
N ASP A 183 -8.08 -16.68 -10.16
CA ASP A 183 -9.46 -17.13 -10.02
C ASP A 183 -9.94 -17.00 -8.57
N LEU A 184 -11.21 -16.65 -8.40
CA LEU A 184 -11.87 -16.71 -7.10
C LEU A 184 -11.83 -18.14 -6.56
N THR A 185 -11.72 -18.33 -5.25
CA THR A 185 -12.14 -19.58 -4.60
C THR A 185 -13.66 -19.60 -4.38
N GLU A 186 -14.26 -20.77 -4.11
CA GLU A 186 -15.68 -20.83 -3.76
C GLU A 186 -16.05 -19.97 -2.54
N LYS A 187 -15.12 -19.84 -1.58
CA LYS A 187 -15.31 -19.01 -0.38
C LYS A 187 -15.29 -17.53 -0.75
N GLU A 188 -14.34 -17.12 -1.58
CA GLU A 188 -14.24 -15.74 -2.07
C GLU A 188 -15.44 -15.36 -2.94
N TYR A 189 -15.92 -16.27 -3.79
CA TYR A 189 -17.16 -16.07 -4.54
C TYR A 189 -18.36 -15.82 -3.60
N LYS A 190 -18.51 -16.61 -2.54
CA LYS A 190 -19.57 -16.40 -1.53
C LYS A 190 -19.46 -15.05 -0.83
N VAL A 191 -18.23 -14.61 -0.52
CA VAL A 191 -17.98 -13.27 0.03
C VAL A 191 -18.37 -12.20 -0.97
N LEU A 192 -17.93 -12.29 -2.22
CA LEU A 192 -18.24 -11.30 -3.25
C LEU A 192 -19.75 -11.21 -3.52
N LYS A 193 -20.45 -12.35 -3.54
CA LYS A 193 -21.92 -12.42 -3.65
C LYS A 193 -22.64 -11.84 -2.43
N TYR A 194 -22.04 -11.91 -1.24
CA TYR A 194 -22.56 -11.22 -0.07
C TYR A 194 -22.36 -9.71 -0.22
N LEU A 195 -21.18 -9.26 -0.62
CA LEU A 195 -20.89 -7.84 -0.84
C LEU A 195 -21.84 -7.23 -1.87
N SER A 196 -22.09 -7.91 -3.00
CA SER A 196 -22.97 -7.39 -4.06
C SER A 196 -24.41 -7.18 -3.63
N LYS A 197 -24.87 -7.89 -2.60
CA LYS A 197 -26.23 -7.79 -2.07
C LYS A 197 -26.36 -6.81 -0.90
N ASN A 198 -25.25 -6.47 -0.24
CA ASN A 198 -25.27 -5.75 1.03
C ASN A 198 -24.46 -4.45 1.02
N CYS A 199 -23.77 -4.13 -0.08
CA CYS A 199 -22.96 -2.92 -0.20
C CYS A 199 -23.43 -2.05 -1.37
N ASP A 200 -23.52 -0.75 -1.11
CA ASP A 200 -23.92 0.31 -2.05
C ASP A 200 -22.76 0.76 -2.96
N GLY A 201 -21.52 0.39 -2.64
CA GLY A 201 -20.33 0.81 -3.38
C GLY A 201 -19.25 -0.26 -3.42
N PHE A 202 -18.38 -0.15 -4.43
CA PHE A 202 -17.19 -0.98 -4.58
C PHE A 202 -15.96 -0.12 -4.87
N VAL A 203 -14.95 -0.19 -4.00
CA VAL A 203 -13.69 0.55 -4.16
C VAL A 203 -12.63 -0.38 -4.75
N GLU A 204 -12.33 -0.17 -6.03
CA GLU A 204 -11.28 -0.89 -6.76
C GLU A 204 -9.91 -0.28 -6.45
N GLN A 205 -8.90 -1.15 -6.35
CA GLN A 205 -7.53 -0.75 -6.03
C GLN A 205 -6.47 -1.30 -6.99
N THR A 206 -6.71 -2.39 -7.73
CA THR A 206 -5.65 -3.10 -8.48
C THR A 206 -5.91 -3.28 -9.97
N PHE A 207 -6.97 -2.70 -10.53
CA PHE A 207 -7.26 -2.62 -11.97
C PHE A 207 -7.52 -3.93 -12.72
N ASP A 208 -7.21 -5.07 -12.13
CA ASP A 208 -7.43 -6.39 -12.72
C ASP A 208 -8.91 -6.81 -12.72
N TYR A 209 -9.30 -7.68 -13.66
CA TYR A 209 -10.62 -8.32 -13.64
C TYR A 209 -10.69 -9.39 -12.56
N ILE A 210 -11.85 -9.52 -11.90
CA ILE A 210 -12.11 -10.62 -10.97
C ILE A 210 -12.67 -11.79 -11.79
N GLN A 211 -11.87 -12.85 -11.99
CA GLN A 211 -12.30 -14.05 -12.71
C GLN A 211 -12.92 -15.07 -11.74
N ASN A 212 -14.01 -15.71 -12.15
CA ASN A 212 -14.73 -16.69 -11.35
C ASN A 212 -14.48 -18.10 -11.90
N ILE A 213 -14.38 -19.09 -11.00
CA ILE A 213 -14.12 -20.52 -11.30
C ILE A 213 -15.04 -21.06 -12.40
N ASN A 214 -16.31 -20.61 -12.40
CA ASN A 214 -17.35 -21.14 -13.29
C ASN A 214 -17.71 -20.19 -14.44
N GLY A 215 -16.89 -19.18 -14.73
CA GLY A 215 -17.22 -18.09 -15.65
C GLY A 215 -17.92 -16.92 -14.96
N SER A 216 -18.28 -15.90 -15.74
CA SER A 216 -18.77 -14.62 -15.23
C SER A 216 -20.14 -14.77 -14.52
N ASP A 217 -20.32 -14.07 -13.39
CA ASP A 217 -21.61 -13.99 -12.69
C ASP A 217 -22.20 -12.63 -13.01
N SER A 218 -23.18 -12.59 -13.91
CA SER A 218 -23.71 -11.35 -14.47
C SER A 218 -24.30 -10.41 -13.43
N GLU A 219 -24.80 -10.91 -12.30
CA GLU A 219 -25.28 -10.06 -11.20
C GLU A 219 -24.12 -9.35 -10.51
N ILE A 220 -23.04 -10.08 -10.24
CA ILE A 220 -21.82 -9.52 -9.61
C ILE A 220 -21.12 -8.56 -10.58
N ASP A 221 -20.96 -8.97 -11.84
CA ASP A 221 -20.31 -8.16 -12.87
C ASP A 221 -21.03 -6.83 -13.04
N LYS A 222 -22.37 -6.88 -13.15
CA LYS A 222 -23.21 -5.68 -13.25
C LYS A 222 -23.10 -4.80 -12.00
N TRP A 223 -23.13 -5.38 -10.80
CA TRP A 223 -22.98 -4.61 -9.57
C TRP A 223 -21.61 -3.93 -9.49
N ILE A 224 -20.52 -4.62 -9.86
CA ILE A 224 -19.19 -4.00 -9.92
C ILE A 224 -19.19 -2.87 -10.94
N GLU A 225 -19.71 -3.08 -12.15
CA GLU A 225 -19.77 -2.04 -13.18
C GLU A 225 -20.55 -0.80 -12.71
N ASP A 226 -21.71 -1.01 -12.08
CA ASP A 226 -22.61 0.07 -11.64
C ASP A 226 -22.10 0.80 -10.37
N SER A 227 -21.28 0.15 -9.53
CA SER A 227 -20.89 0.67 -8.20
C SER A 227 -19.39 0.93 -8.01
N LYS A 228 -18.55 0.56 -8.99
CA LYS A 228 -17.09 0.70 -8.91
C LYS A 228 -16.66 2.16 -8.90
N SER A 229 -15.78 2.46 -7.96
CA SER A 229 -15.02 3.71 -7.91
C SER A 229 -13.53 3.43 -7.76
N ILE A 230 -12.72 4.28 -8.37
CA ILE A 230 -11.26 4.23 -8.30
C ILE A 230 -10.69 5.63 -8.11
N TYR A 231 -9.63 5.74 -7.31
CA TYR A 231 -9.10 7.04 -6.87
C TYR A 231 -7.60 7.12 -7.12
N PHE A 232 -7.16 8.30 -7.52
CA PHE A 232 -5.75 8.59 -7.76
C PHE A 232 -5.22 9.75 -6.89
N ASP A 233 -6.05 10.22 -5.96
CA ASP A 233 -5.70 11.18 -4.91
C ASP A 233 -6.48 10.84 -3.62
N VAL A 234 -5.89 11.21 -2.48
CA VAL A 234 -6.45 10.92 -1.16
C VAL A 234 -7.73 11.73 -0.90
N ASP A 235 -7.77 12.99 -1.32
CA ASP A 235 -8.89 13.89 -1.03
C ASP A 235 -10.20 13.43 -1.65
N THR A 236 -10.19 13.06 -2.93
CA THR A 236 -11.37 12.55 -3.64
C THR A 236 -11.83 11.21 -3.05
N TRP A 237 -10.89 10.36 -2.66
CA TRP A 237 -11.23 9.09 -1.99
C TRP A 237 -11.89 9.35 -0.62
N LEU A 238 -11.36 10.28 0.19
CA LEU A 238 -11.98 10.67 1.47
C LEU A 238 -13.38 11.24 1.26
N LEU A 239 -13.54 12.17 0.33
CA LEU A 239 -14.83 12.78 0.01
C LEU A 239 -15.88 11.75 -0.37
N ASN A 240 -15.49 10.72 -1.13
CA ASN A 240 -16.43 9.64 -1.46
C ASN A 240 -16.67 8.70 -0.27
N SER A 241 -15.64 8.40 0.53
CA SER A 241 -15.75 7.51 1.69
C SER A 241 -16.75 8.04 2.73
N LYS A 242 -16.86 9.37 2.89
CA LYS A 242 -17.85 10.04 3.75
C LYS A 242 -19.32 9.74 3.41
N LYS A 243 -19.61 9.19 2.22
CA LYS A 243 -20.97 8.80 1.81
C LYS A 243 -21.44 7.50 2.49
N TYR A 244 -20.53 6.76 3.10
CA TYR A 244 -20.78 5.45 3.67
C TYR A 244 -20.55 5.48 5.18
N ASN A 245 -21.28 4.63 5.90
CA ASN A 245 -21.21 4.48 7.35
C ASN A 245 -20.42 3.25 7.77
N PHE A 246 -20.06 2.40 6.80
CA PHE A 246 -19.33 1.17 7.03
C PHE A 246 -18.51 0.79 5.80
N SER A 247 -17.30 0.27 6.01
CA SER A 247 -16.44 -0.28 4.96
C SER A 247 -16.05 -1.70 5.31
N ILE A 248 -16.18 -2.61 4.35
CA ILE A 248 -15.86 -4.03 4.53
C ILE A 248 -15.10 -4.59 3.33
N GLY A 249 -14.03 -5.32 3.59
CA GLY A 249 -13.27 -5.88 2.48
C GLY A 249 -11.89 -6.38 2.82
N SER A 250 -11.28 -7.06 1.85
CA SER A 250 -9.94 -7.65 1.96
C SER A 250 -8.81 -6.69 1.61
N ARG A 251 -9.12 -5.51 1.06
CA ARG A 251 -8.12 -4.52 0.68
C ARG A 251 -7.90 -3.52 1.80
N PHE A 252 -6.78 -3.71 2.50
CA PHE A 252 -6.38 -2.91 3.65
C PHE A 252 -6.60 -1.39 3.48
N HIS A 253 -6.08 -0.77 2.40
CA HIS A 253 -6.18 0.68 2.23
C HIS A 253 -7.60 1.17 1.96
N GLY A 254 -8.49 0.36 1.37
CA GLY A 254 -9.91 0.69 1.26
C GLY A 254 -10.61 0.82 2.62
N ASN A 255 -10.16 0.04 3.61
CA ASN A 255 -10.65 0.16 4.98
C ASN A 255 -9.96 1.31 5.73
N VAL A 256 -8.66 1.56 5.48
CA VAL A 256 -7.95 2.73 6.05
C VAL A 256 -8.63 4.03 5.63
N MET A 257 -8.96 4.19 4.35
CA MET A 257 -9.61 5.42 3.87
C MET A 257 -10.96 5.68 4.54
N ALA A 258 -11.71 4.62 4.88
CA ALA A 258 -12.96 4.76 5.63
C ALA A 258 -12.74 5.15 7.11
N ILE A 259 -11.61 4.80 7.71
CA ILE A 259 -11.23 5.27 9.06
C ILE A 259 -10.84 6.75 9.03
N LEU A 260 -10.21 7.19 7.94
CA LEU A 260 -9.75 8.58 7.78
C LEU A 260 -10.88 9.55 7.39
N SER A 261 -12.00 9.07 6.84
CA SER A 261 -13.08 9.89 6.28
C SER A 261 -14.10 10.34 7.32
#